data_AF-A0A8T5N2I5-F1
#
_entry.id   AF-A0A8T5N2I5-F1
#
_cell.length_a   1.000
_cell.length_b   1.000
_cell.length_c   1.000
_cell.angle_alpha   90.00
_cell.angle_beta   90.00
_cell.angle_gamma   90.00
#
_symmetry.space_group_name_H-M   'P 1'
#
loop_
_entity.id
_entity.type
_entity.pdbx_description
1 polymer ?
#
loop_
_entity_poly.entity_id
_entity_poly.type
_entity_poly.pdbx_seq_one_letter_code
_entity_poly.pdbx_strand_id
1 'polypeptide(L)'
;MRRILKKQVKWRKDKKALFICDCKRLIDLKLSFEHEAFLKKLFQGLNPNKLVGKENLIFLEFEKMNFLDDLKINQLPKEDFYLAMSILDNELGKNRTRDSNFLKEKFKENTEFFIGIYLGEELIGVVCGFPREDYLLMSEIAIDSKFQRRKFGEKLVEEFEKVAFKKYNKIHVGALDNAIEFYKSLNYKPFLLVQFANGVYNKNDFSNFEVLRIRDYGIELNPSNCNLIELKRLSKLYPKAKLQYIFTKNK
;
A
#
# COMPACT_ATOMS: atom_id res chain seq x y z
N MET A 1 3.54 -10.26 18.63
CA MET A 1 4.26 -9.26 17.80
C MET A 1 4.85 -9.97 16.59
N ARG A 2 4.86 -9.35 15.40
CA ARG A 2 5.48 -9.98 14.22
C ARG A 2 6.98 -9.69 14.21
N ARG A 3 7.77 -10.63 13.72
CA ARG A 3 9.23 -10.57 13.64
C ARG A 3 9.68 -10.81 12.20
N ILE A 4 10.75 -10.14 11.79
CA ILE A 4 11.32 -10.20 10.43
C ILE A 4 12.84 -9.99 10.50
N LEU A 5 13.58 -10.37 9.46
CA LEU A 5 14.97 -9.97 9.28
C LEU A 5 15.16 -8.45 9.33
N LYS A 6 16.19 -8.00 10.05
CA LYS A 6 16.64 -6.60 10.05
C LYS A 6 17.01 -6.13 8.65
N LYS A 7 17.00 -4.81 8.44
CA LYS A 7 17.32 -4.17 7.15
C LYS A 7 18.64 -4.62 6.54
N GLN A 8 19.68 -4.79 7.35
CA GLN A 8 21.02 -5.22 6.92
C GLN A 8 21.14 -6.73 6.68
N VAL A 9 20.14 -7.52 7.11
CA VAL A 9 20.13 -8.97 6.94
C VAL A 9 19.30 -9.32 5.72
N LYS A 10 19.96 -9.87 4.70
CA LYS A 10 19.34 -10.29 3.45
C LYS A 10 19.39 -11.80 3.35
N TRP A 11 18.51 -12.38 2.55
CA TRP A 11 18.66 -13.76 2.14
C TRP A 11 18.63 -13.88 0.62
N ARG A 12 19.35 -14.87 0.11
CA ARG A 12 19.41 -15.19 -1.31
C ARG A 12 19.36 -16.70 -1.51
N LYS A 13 18.87 -17.11 -2.68
CA LYS A 13 18.90 -18.49 -3.14
C LYS A 13 19.97 -18.60 -4.22
N ASP A 14 20.88 -19.54 -4.07
CA ASP A 14 21.85 -19.92 -5.10
C ASP A 14 21.60 -21.37 -5.56
N LYS A 15 22.39 -21.89 -6.49
CA LYS A 15 22.26 -23.26 -7.05
C LYS A 15 22.40 -24.37 -6.00
N LYS A 16 23.13 -24.12 -4.91
CA LYS A 16 23.50 -25.15 -3.93
C LYS A 16 22.82 -25.00 -2.56
N ALA A 17 22.35 -23.81 -2.20
CA ALA A 17 21.80 -23.53 -0.88
C ALA A 17 21.05 -22.19 -0.82
N LEU A 18 20.40 -21.96 0.33
CA LEU A 18 19.95 -20.66 0.77
C LEU A 18 21.05 -20.00 1.61
N PHE A 19 21.24 -18.70 1.46
CA PHE A 19 22.19 -17.93 2.25
C PHE A 19 21.50 -16.80 2.99
N ILE A 20 21.84 -16.62 4.26
CA ILE A 20 21.49 -15.44 5.07
C ILE A 20 22.75 -14.63 5.26
N CYS A 21 22.75 -13.39 4.80
CA CYS A 21 23.91 -12.51 4.80
C CYS A 21 23.63 -11.31 5.70
N ASP A 22 24.44 -11.10 6.73
CA ASP A 22 24.49 -9.84 7.47
C ASP A 22 25.66 -9.00 6.94
N CYS A 23 25.35 -8.05 6.06
CA CYS A 23 26.37 -7.22 5.41
C CYS A 23 27.16 -6.34 6.39
N LYS A 24 26.62 -6.06 7.58
CA LYS A 24 27.29 -5.23 8.59
C LYS A 24 28.33 -6.02 9.38
N ARG A 25 28.05 -7.31 9.64
CA ARG A 25 28.94 -8.20 10.40
C ARG A 25 29.75 -9.16 9.54
N LEU A 26 29.54 -9.16 8.23
CA LEU A 26 30.18 -10.07 7.27
C LEU A 26 29.95 -11.54 7.64
N ILE A 27 28.73 -11.86 8.10
CA ILE A 27 28.32 -13.23 8.46
C ILE A 27 27.44 -13.79 7.34
N ASP A 28 27.81 -14.95 6.80
CA ASP A 28 27.04 -15.73 5.85
C ASP A 28 26.63 -17.07 6.46
N LEU A 29 25.33 -17.28 6.67
CA LEU A 29 24.79 -18.58 7.09
C LEU A 29 24.25 -19.34 5.89
N LYS A 30 24.63 -20.61 5.80
CA LYS A 30 24.13 -21.52 4.78
C LYS A 30 22.98 -22.35 5.34
N LEU A 31 21.85 -22.38 4.63
CA LEU A 31 20.67 -23.17 4.97
C LEU A 31 20.28 -24.10 3.80
N SER A 32 19.67 -25.23 4.16
CA SER A 32 19.07 -26.16 3.19
C SER A 32 17.85 -25.54 2.49
N PHE A 33 17.56 -25.95 1.26
CA PHE A 33 16.40 -25.51 0.49
C PHE A 33 15.06 -25.85 1.16
N GLU A 34 15.03 -26.83 2.08
CA GLU A 34 13.81 -27.17 2.83
C GLU A 34 13.26 -25.97 3.64
N HIS A 35 14.09 -24.96 3.93
CA HIS A 35 13.71 -23.78 4.69
C HIS A 35 13.27 -22.57 3.84
N GLU A 36 13.19 -22.70 2.51
CA GLU A 36 12.85 -21.57 1.63
C GLU A 36 11.46 -20.98 1.95
N ALA A 37 10.48 -21.84 2.21
CA ALA A 37 9.13 -21.41 2.58
C ALA A 37 9.13 -20.63 3.90
N PHE A 38 9.89 -21.09 4.90
CA PHE A 38 10.07 -20.38 6.16
C PHE A 38 10.70 -19.00 5.95
N LEU A 39 11.78 -18.89 5.17
CA LEU A 39 12.43 -17.61 4.89
C LEU A 39 11.48 -16.63 4.18
N LYS A 40 10.67 -17.11 3.23
CA LYS A 40 9.65 -16.28 2.57
C LYS A 40 8.63 -15.75 3.58
N LYS A 41 8.13 -16.59 4.50
CA LYS A 41 7.21 -16.16 5.57
C LYS A 41 7.88 -15.14 6.50
N LEU A 42 9.11 -15.41 6.92
CA LEU A 42 9.87 -14.52 7.81
C LEU A 42 10.09 -13.15 7.16
N PHE A 43 10.44 -13.10 5.87
CA PHE A 43 10.64 -11.88 5.10
C PHE A 43 9.36 -11.06 4.90
N GLN A 44 8.19 -11.65 5.16
CA GLN A 44 6.89 -10.98 5.13
C GLN A 44 6.38 -10.64 6.54
N GLY A 45 7.16 -10.88 7.60
CA GLY A 45 6.74 -10.66 8.98
C GLY A 45 5.92 -11.81 9.55
N LEU A 46 6.58 -12.63 10.37
CA LEU A 46 6.05 -13.87 10.93
C LEU A 46 5.66 -13.70 12.41
N ASN A 47 4.61 -14.40 12.86
CA ASN A 47 4.26 -14.47 14.28
C ASN A 47 4.97 -15.69 14.92
N PRO A 48 5.93 -15.49 15.85
CA PRO A 48 6.73 -16.57 16.43
C PRO A 48 5.87 -17.61 17.16
N ASN A 49 4.72 -17.22 17.72
CA ASN A 49 3.82 -18.13 18.45
C ASN A 49 3.17 -19.20 17.54
N LYS A 50 3.31 -19.08 16.22
CA LYS A 50 2.80 -20.04 15.23
C LYS A 50 3.89 -21.00 14.71
N LEU A 51 5.13 -20.87 15.18
CA LEU A 51 6.24 -21.72 14.74
C LEU A 51 6.22 -23.06 15.47
N VAL A 52 6.53 -24.12 14.75
CA VAL A 52 6.65 -25.48 15.29
C VAL A 52 7.88 -26.18 14.70
N GLY A 53 8.44 -27.13 15.45
CA GLY A 53 9.55 -27.98 15.00
C GLY A 53 10.79 -27.20 14.53
N LYS A 54 11.35 -27.61 13.39
CA LYS A 54 12.59 -27.04 12.82
C LYS A 54 12.52 -25.54 12.55
N GLU A 55 11.35 -25.01 12.16
CA GLU A 55 11.20 -23.56 11.90
C GLU A 55 11.46 -22.74 13.18
N ASN A 56 11.01 -23.24 14.34
CA ASN A 56 11.22 -22.57 15.63
C ASN A 56 12.71 -22.58 16.02
N LEU A 57 13.42 -23.69 15.80
CA LEU A 57 14.85 -23.78 16.09
C LEU A 57 15.66 -22.76 15.28
N ILE A 58 15.42 -22.66 13.97
CA ILE A 58 16.10 -21.68 13.10
C ILE A 58 15.77 -20.25 13.52
N PHE A 59 14.51 -20.00 13.88
CA PHE A 59 14.08 -18.69 14.37
C PHE A 59 14.83 -18.29 15.65
N LEU A 60 14.96 -19.19 16.62
CA LEU A 60 15.70 -18.93 17.86
C LEU A 60 17.19 -18.67 17.60
N GLU A 61 17.80 -19.38 16.65
CA GLU A 61 19.18 -19.09 16.24
C GLU A 61 19.30 -17.69 15.60
N PHE A 62 18.37 -17.30 14.74
CA PHE A 62 18.35 -15.93 14.20
C PHE A 62 18.16 -14.87 15.29
N GLU A 63 17.39 -15.17 16.33
CA GLU A 63 17.22 -14.30 17.48
C GLU A 63 18.51 -14.15 18.31
N LYS A 64 19.18 -15.27 18.64
CA LYS A 64 20.50 -15.26 19.31
C LYS A 64 21.54 -14.49 18.51
N MET A 65 21.49 -14.63 17.18
CA MET A 65 22.37 -13.91 16.27
C MET A 65 21.94 -12.46 16.04
N ASN A 66 20.87 -11.98 16.68
CA ASN A 66 20.36 -10.62 16.54
C ASN A 66 20.03 -10.23 15.09
N PHE A 67 19.54 -11.20 14.30
CA PHE A 67 19.12 -11.00 12.90
C PHE A 67 17.70 -10.48 12.75
N LEU A 68 16.90 -10.52 13.82
CA LEU A 68 15.49 -10.22 13.78
C LEU A 68 15.18 -8.83 14.35
N ASP A 69 14.13 -8.23 13.83
CA ASP A 69 13.51 -7.02 14.33
C ASP A 69 11.99 -7.17 14.44
N ASP A 70 11.36 -6.25 15.16
CA ASP A 70 9.93 -6.16 15.26
C ASP A 70 9.32 -5.50 14.04
N LEU A 71 8.24 -6.08 13.52
CA LEU A 71 7.39 -5.44 12.53
C LEU A 71 6.12 -4.95 13.22
N LYS A 72 5.93 -3.63 13.31
CA LYS A 72 4.80 -2.99 13.98
C LYS A 72 3.98 -2.19 12.97
N ILE A 73 2.66 -2.20 13.14
CA ILE A 73 1.73 -1.37 12.37
C ILE A 73 0.82 -0.70 13.39
N ASN A 74 0.79 0.62 13.39
CA ASN A 74 0.06 1.42 14.37
C ASN A 74 -0.27 2.79 13.78
N GLN A 75 -1.10 3.53 14.51
CA GLN A 75 -1.34 4.94 14.22
C GLN A 75 -0.01 5.70 14.17
N LEU A 76 0.16 6.54 13.16
CA LEU A 76 1.35 7.35 12.94
C LEU A 76 1.50 8.36 14.10
N PRO A 77 2.58 8.31 14.90
CA PRO A 77 2.89 9.31 15.91
C PRO A 77 3.09 10.69 15.29
N LYS A 78 2.89 11.75 16.07
CA LYS A 78 2.96 13.13 15.57
C LYS A 78 4.37 13.51 15.14
N GLU A 79 5.35 13.02 15.89
CA GLU A 79 6.78 13.17 15.66
C GLU A 79 7.23 12.58 14.31
N ASP A 80 6.56 11.53 13.83
CA ASP A 80 6.91 10.84 12.58
C ASP A 80 6.23 11.43 11.34
N PHE A 81 5.38 12.45 11.49
CA PHE A 81 4.64 13.03 10.37
C PHE A 81 5.56 13.46 9.22
N TYR A 82 6.66 14.15 9.52
CA TYR A 82 7.59 14.62 8.50
C TYR A 82 8.41 13.49 7.86
N LEU A 83 8.71 12.42 8.62
CA LEU A 83 9.32 11.21 8.05
C LEU A 83 8.36 10.53 7.08
N ALA A 84 7.08 10.42 7.43
CA ALA A 84 6.05 9.90 6.53
C ALA A 84 5.93 10.72 5.25
N MET A 85 5.95 12.06 5.34
CA MET A 85 5.92 12.92 4.15
C MET A 85 7.14 12.68 3.28
N SER A 86 8.33 12.52 3.86
CA SER A 86 9.55 12.21 3.12
C SER A 86 9.45 10.88 2.36
N ILE A 87 8.86 9.84 2.96
CA ILE A 87 8.60 8.57 2.26
C ILE A 87 7.66 8.78 1.07
N LEU A 88 6.56 9.51 1.26
CA LEU A 88 5.61 9.81 0.19
C LEU A 88 6.28 10.59 -0.95
N ASP A 89 7.07 11.62 -0.62
CA ASP A 89 7.78 12.43 -1.61
C ASP A 89 8.80 11.61 -2.40
N ASN A 90 9.55 10.73 -1.72
CA ASN A 90 10.56 9.88 -2.36
C ASN A 90 9.93 8.81 -3.28
N GLU A 91 8.82 8.21 -2.86
CA GLU A 91 8.24 7.06 -3.55
C GLU A 91 7.16 7.44 -4.57
N LEU A 92 6.45 8.55 -4.37
CA LEU A 92 5.42 9.07 -5.30
C LEU A 92 5.96 10.18 -6.21
N GLY A 93 7.00 10.90 -5.78
CA GLY A 93 7.69 11.92 -6.57
C GLY A 93 6.76 13.04 -7.06
N LYS A 94 7.00 13.49 -8.30
CA LYS A 94 6.20 14.55 -8.95
C LYS A 94 4.73 14.19 -9.19
N ASN A 95 4.36 12.92 -9.03
CA ASN A 95 2.99 12.44 -9.22
C ASN A 95 2.15 12.54 -7.93
N ARG A 96 2.75 13.03 -6.84
CA ARG A 96 2.04 13.24 -5.59
C ARG A 96 0.93 14.27 -5.80
N THR A 97 -0.29 13.90 -5.39
CA THR A 97 -1.47 14.72 -5.65
C THR A 97 -1.67 15.78 -4.58
N ARG A 98 -1.15 15.55 -3.37
CA ARG A 98 -1.30 16.43 -2.21
C ARG A 98 0.04 16.96 -1.76
N ASP A 99 0.10 18.23 -1.42
CA ASP A 99 1.26 18.77 -0.72
C ASP A 99 1.22 18.42 0.78
N SER A 100 2.38 18.56 1.42
CA SER A 100 2.57 18.25 2.84
C SER A 100 1.78 19.17 3.78
N ASN A 101 1.47 20.40 3.39
CA ASN A 101 0.69 21.32 4.23
C ASN A 101 -0.77 20.86 4.28
N PHE A 102 -1.35 20.48 3.13
CA PHE A 102 -2.68 19.91 3.06
C PHE A 102 -2.78 18.64 3.92
N LEU A 103 -1.81 17.71 3.80
CA LEU A 103 -1.81 16.49 4.63
C LEU A 103 -1.60 16.79 6.11
N LYS A 104 -0.86 17.84 6.47
CA LYS A 104 -0.66 18.24 7.87
C LYS A 104 -1.95 18.68 8.52
N GLU A 105 -2.77 19.47 7.82
CA GLU A 105 -4.09 19.86 8.33
C GLU A 105 -5.02 18.64 8.45
N LYS A 106 -5.03 17.76 7.45
CA LYS A 106 -5.81 16.52 7.52
C LYS A 106 -5.37 15.59 8.64
N PHE A 107 -4.06 15.52 8.90
CA PHE A 107 -3.50 14.72 9.98
C PHE A 107 -3.95 15.22 11.35
N LYS A 108 -3.91 16.54 11.61
CA LYS A 108 -4.39 17.12 12.88
C LYS A 108 -5.83 16.74 13.20
N GLU A 109 -6.69 16.75 12.19
CA GLU A 109 -8.12 16.47 12.32
C GLU A 109 -8.44 14.97 12.40
N ASN A 110 -7.63 14.12 11.76
CA ASN A 110 -7.97 12.72 11.47
C ASN A 110 -6.81 11.77 11.72
N THR A 111 -6.08 11.96 12.83
CA THR A 111 -4.84 11.24 13.14
C THR A 111 -4.99 9.72 13.08
N GLU A 112 -6.17 9.16 13.37
CA GLU A 112 -6.42 7.71 13.36
C GLU A 112 -6.33 7.07 11.97
N PHE A 113 -6.49 7.85 10.90
CA PHE A 113 -6.41 7.36 9.51
C PHE A 113 -5.02 7.56 8.90
N PHE A 114 -4.05 7.93 9.70
CA PHE A 114 -2.64 7.95 9.32
C PHE A 114 -1.97 6.82 10.06
N ILE A 115 -1.51 5.82 9.31
CA ILE A 115 -0.99 4.57 9.87
C ILE A 115 0.40 4.35 9.30
N GLY A 116 1.35 4.09 10.18
CA GLY A 116 2.72 3.76 9.84
C GLY A 116 2.97 2.25 9.94
N ILE A 117 3.92 1.77 9.16
CA ILE A 117 4.54 0.45 9.35
C ILE A 117 6.02 0.63 9.67
N TYR A 118 6.45 -0.04 10.73
CA TYR A 118 7.75 0.14 11.37
C TYR A 118 8.55 -1.16 11.40
N LEU A 119 9.84 -1.04 11.14
CA LEU A 119 10.83 -2.08 11.39
C LEU A 119 11.71 -1.64 12.57
N GLY A 120 11.48 -2.23 13.74
CA GLY A 120 12.02 -1.72 14.99
C GLY A 120 11.44 -0.34 15.30
N GLU A 121 12.29 0.69 15.26
CA GLU A 121 11.94 2.11 15.39
C GLU A 121 11.92 2.85 14.03
N GLU A 122 12.37 2.21 12.94
CA GLU A 122 12.42 2.83 11.62
C GLU A 122 11.03 2.80 10.96
N LEU A 123 10.47 3.97 10.64
CA LEU A 123 9.30 4.08 9.77
C LEU A 123 9.69 3.65 8.34
N ILE A 124 9.04 2.61 7.82
CA ILE A 124 9.34 2.03 6.49
C ILE A 124 8.18 2.19 5.50
N GLY A 125 7.05 2.73 5.92
CA GLY A 125 5.91 2.97 5.06
C GLY A 125 4.76 3.65 5.77
N VAL A 126 3.87 4.29 5.01
CA VAL A 126 2.74 5.05 5.52
C VAL A 126 1.53 4.95 4.60
N VAL A 127 0.34 4.96 5.19
CA VAL A 127 -0.93 5.21 4.51
C VAL A 127 -1.63 6.38 5.18
N CYS A 128 -2.14 7.29 4.36
CA CYS A 128 -2.83 8.49 4.79
C CYS A 128 -4.26 8.45 4.28
N GLY A 129 -5.24 8.67 5.15
CA GLY A 129 -6.62 8.82 4.75
C GLY A 129 -7.33 9.91 5.53
N PHE A 130 -8.48 10.32 5.02
CA PHE A 130 -9.35 11.27 5.70
C PHE A 130 -10.78 11.21 5.16
N PRO A 131 -11.76 11.66 5.93
CA PRO A 131 -13.17 11.57 5.57
C PRO A 131 -13.55 12.41 4.35
N ARG A 132 -14.54 11.92 3.62
CA ARG A 132 -15.39 12.63 2.66
C ARG A 132 -16.85 12.46 3.07
N GLU A 133 -17.77 13.09 2.36
CA GLU A 133 -19.20 13.13 2.71
C GLU A 133 -19.77 11.75 3.07
N ASP A 134 -19.59 10.74 2.21
CA ASP A 134 -20.16 9.40 2.37
C ASP A 134 -19.14 8.24 2.40
N TYR A 135 -17.84 8.54 2.44
CA TYR A 135 -16.78 7.52 2.43
C TYR A 135 -15.48 8.01 3.08
N LEU A 136 -14.58 7.07 3.40
CA LEU A 136 -13.20 7.40 3.76
C LEU A 136 -12.31 7.38 2.51
N LEU A 137 -11.59 8.46 2.24
CA LEU A 137 -10.60 8.49 1.17
C LEU A 137 -9.28 7.95 1.71
N MET A 138 -8.79 6.84 1.16
CA MET A 138 -7.37 6.49 1.26
C MET A 138 -6.63 7.36 0.25
N SER A 139 -5.98 8.41 0.74
CA SER A 139 -5.44 9.47 -0.09
C SER A 139 -4.12 9.05 -0.73
N GLU A 140 -3.17 8.60 0.07
CA GLU A 140 -1.82 8.26 -0.38
C GLU A 140 -1.29 7.05 0.42
N ILE A 141 -0.53 6.18 -0.24
CA ILE A 141 0.15 5.04 0.39
C ILE A 141 1.53 4.88 -0.25
N ALA A 142 2.54 4.66 0.58
CA ALA A 142 3.90 4.36 0.13
C ALA A 142 4.61 3.44 1.10
N ILE A 143 5.49 2.59 0.55
CA ILE A 143 6.46 1.79 1.29
C ILE A 143 7.83 2.17 0.72
N ASP A 144 8.81 2.45 1.58
CA ASP A 144 10.19 2.71 1.13
C ASP A 144 10.63 1.55 0.22
N SER A 145 11.16 1.91 -0.96
CA SER A 145 11.56 0.99 -2.03
C SER A 145 12.45 -0.17 -1.57
N LYS A 146 13.24 0.00 -0.50
CA LYS A 146 14.08 -1.05 0.10
C LYS A 146 13.26 -2.18 0.74
N PHE A 147 12.00 -1.89 1.09
CA PHE A 147 11.08 -2.79 1.79
C PHE A 147 9.86 -3.19 0.94
N GLN A 148 9.78 -2.72 -0.31
CA GLN A 148 8.76 -3.15 -1.26
C GLN A 148 8.89 -4.64 -1.62
N ARG A 149 7.82 -5.21 -2.22
CA ARG A 149 7.70 -6.64 -2.57
C ARG A 149 7.74 -7.59 -1.37
N ARG A 150 7.49 -7.09 -0.16
CA ARG A 150 7.39 -7.86 1.09
C ARG A 150 5.96 -7.98 1.65
N LYS A 151 4.95 -7.66 0.82
CA LYS A 151 3.53 -7.56 1.21
C LYS A 151 3.23 -6.53 2.30
N PHE A 152 4.10 -5.54 2.49
CA PHE A 152 3.89 -4.50 3.50
C PHE A 152 2.77 -3.53 3.13
N GLY A 153 2.62 -3.18 1.85
CA GLY A 153 1.48 -2.40 1.39
C GLY A 153 0.13 -3.08 1.69
N GLU A 154 0.03 -4.39 1.42
CA GLU A 154 -1.16 -5.21 1.73
C GLU A 154 -1.50 -5.14 3.22
N LYS A 155 -0.53 -5.39 4.11
CA LYS A 155 -0.76 -5.33 5.57
C LYS A 155 -1.17 -3.93 6.04
N LEU A 156 -0.58 -2.90 5.45
CA LEU A 156 -0.86 -1.52 5.81
C LEU A 156 -2.28 -1.13 5.40
N VAL A 157 -2.73 -1.57 4.22
CA VAL A 157 -4.13 -1.43 3.77
C VAL A 157 -5.07 -2.23 4.67
N GLU A 158 -4.75 -3.48 5.02
CA GLU A 158 -5.57 -4.28 5.94
C GLU A 158 -5.77 -3.58 7.30
N GLU A 159 -4.73 -2.96 7.85
CA GLU A 159 -4.85 -2.24 9.12
C GLU A 159 -5.65 -0.94 8.97
N PHE A 160 -5.45 -0.22 7.87
CA PHE A 160 -6.26 0.94 7.52
C PHE A 160 -7.74 0.59 7.39
N GLU A 161 -8.06 -0.50 6.71
CA GLU A 161 -9.42 -1.01 6.54
C GLU A 161 -10.07 -1.33 7.89
N LYS A 162 -9.35 -1.98 8.82
CA LYS A 162 -9.88 -2.25 10.16
C LYS A 162 -10.24 -0.99 10.93
N VAL A 163 -9.44 0.08 10.80
CA VAL A 163 -9.72 1.35 11.46
C VAL A 163 -10.86 2.09 10.75
N ALA A 164 -10.83 2.12 9.42
CA ALA A 164 -11.82 2.76 8.57
C ALA A 164 -13.22 2.18 8.76
N PHE A 165 -13.36 0.86 8.68
CA PHE A 165 -14.66 0.17 8.73
C PHE A 165 -15.32 0.14 10.12
N LYS A 166 -14.65 0.72 11.14
CA LYS A 166 -15.31 1.06 12.41
C LYS A 166 -16.26 2.26 12.28
N LYS A 167 -15.98 3.19 11.36
CA LYS A 167 -16.74 4.44 11.20
C LYS A 167 -17.39 4.62 9.82
N TYR A 168 -16.80 4.05 8.77
CA TYR A 168 -17.26 4.23 7.39
C TYR A 168 -17.68 2.89 6.79
N ASN A 169 -18.66 2.89 5.90
CA ASN A 169 -19.08 1.68 5.18
C ASN A 169 -18.35 1.49 3.84
N LYS A 170 -17.54 2.48 3.45
CA LYS A 170 -16.92 2.56 2.13
C LYS A 170 -15.57 3.27 2.19
N ILE A 171 -14.60 2.71 1.47
CA ILE A 171 -13.28 3.30 1.24
C ILE A 171 -13.12 3.53 -0.26
N HIS A 172 -12.70 4.74 -0.64
CA HIS A 172 -12.27 5.04 -2.00
C HIS A 172 -10.77 5.28 -2.05
N VAL A 173 -10.15 4.89 -3.16
CA VAL A 173 -8.76 5.19 -3.45
C VAL A 173 -8.57 5.48 -4.94
N GLY A 174 -7.88 6.57 -5.25
CA GLY A 174 -7.43 6.83 -6.61
C GLY A 174 -6.19 6.01 -6.90
N ALA A 175 -6.17 5.27 -8.00
CA ALA A 175 -4.99 4.51 -8.38
C ALA A 175 -4.15 5.27 -9.42
N LEU A 176 -2.85 5.35 -9.18
CA LEU A 176 -1.87 5.57 -10.25
C LEU A 176 -1.70 4.26 -11.05
N ASP A 177 -1.14 4.38 -12.25
CA ASP A 177 -0.98 3.30 -13.23
C ASP A 177 -0.41 2.00 -12.65
N ASN A 178 0.60 2.10 -11.78
CA ASN A 178 1.28 0.97 -11.15
C ASN A 178 0.50 0.34 -9.97
N ALA A 179 -0.55 0.99 -9.49
CA ALA A 179 -1.32 0.56 -8.33
C ALA A 179 -2.64 -0.16 -8.69
N ILE A 180 -3.04 -0.17 -9.97
CA ILE A 180 -4.27 -0.84 -10.45
C ILE A 180 -4.32 -2.31 -10.01
N GLU A 181 -3.28 -3.08 -10.33
CA GLU A 181 -3.24 -4.51 -10.00
C GLU A 181 -3.10 -4.74 -8.49
N PHE A 182 -2.46 -3.82 -7.78
CA PHE A 182 -2.38 -3.86 -6.32
C PHE A 182 -3.77 -3.78 -5.69
N TYR A 183 -4.59 -2.78 -6.04
CA TYR A 183 -5.93 -2.66 -5.46
C TYR A 183 -6.89 -3.77 -5.90
N LYS A 184 -6.77 -4.26 -7.15
CA LYS A 184 -7.51 -5.46 -7.58
C LYS A 184 -7.18 -6.67 -6.72
N SER A 185 -5.90 -6.89 -6.40
CA SER A 185 -5.46 -8.01 -5.54
C SER A 185 -6.01 -7.93 -4.11
N LEU A 186 -6.42 -6.73 -3.67
CA LEU A 186 -7.05 -6.47 -2.37
C LEU A 186 -8.59 -6.47 -2.43
N ASN A 187 -9.16 -6.94 -3.55
CA ASN A 187 -10.60 -7.01 -3.83
C ASN A 187 -11.32 -5.65 -3.87
N TYR A 188 -10.61 -4.58 -4.23
CA TYR A 188 -11.28 -3.32 -4.55
C TYR A 188 -11.91 -3.39 -5.94
N LYS A 189 -13.12 -2.87 -6.07
CA LYS A 189 -13.84 -2.79 -7.34
C LYS A 189 -13.55 -1.45 -8.02
N PRO A 190 -13.12 -1.42 -9.29
CA PRO A 190 -12.86 -0.17 -9.99
C PRO A 190 -14.15 0.47 -10.51
N PHE A 191 -14.17 1.80 -10.56
CA PHE A 191 -15.02 2.58 -11.46
C PHE A 191 -14.17 3.67 -12.13
N LEU A 192 -14.62 4.15 -13.28
CA LEU A 192 -13.96 5.23 -14.00
C LEU A 192 -14.63 6.56 -13.63
N LEU A 193 -13.89 7.47 -13.01
CA LEU A 193 -14.31 8.83 -12.77
C LEU A 193 -13.89 9.69 -13.98
N VAL A 194 -14.87 10.36 -14.59
CA VAL A 194 -14.67 11.26 -15.72
C VAL A 194 -15.09 12.66 -15.30
N GLN A 195 -14.12 13.57 -15.13
CA GLN A 195 -14.37 14.96 -14.73
C GLN A 195 -14.16 15.89 -15.92
N PHE A 196 -15.08 16.83 -16.16
CA PHE A 196 -15.01 17.80 -17.25
C PHE A 196 -15.75 19.08 -16.86
N ALA A 197 -15.45 20.19 -17.54
CA ALA A 197 -16.17 21.44 -17.34
C ALA A 197 -17.62 21.34 -17.85
N ASN A 198 -18.53 22.09 -17.24
CA ASN A 198 -19.94 22.11 -17.62
C ASN A 198 -20.13 22.41 -19.11
N GLY A 199 -21.00 21.64 -19.77
CA GLY A 199 -21.31 21.79 -21.19
C GLY A 199 -20.28 21.21 -22.15
N VAL A 200 -19.15 20.66 -21.68
CA VAL A 200 -18.14 20.02 -22.55
C VAL A 200 -18.59 18.64 -23.00
N TYR A 201 -19.09 17.84 -22.06
CA TYR A 201 -19.67 16.52 -22.31
C TYR A 201 -20.97 16.39 -21.51
N ASN A 202 -21.78 15.40 -21.87
CA ASN A 202 -23.01 15.00 -21.20
C ASN A 202 -23.08 13.47 -21.13
N LYS A 203 -24.14 12.94 -20.50
CA LYS A 203 -24.32 11.49 -20.32
C LYS A 203 -24.29 10.70 -21.64
N ASN A 204 -24.82 11.28 -22.72
CA ASN A 204 -24.93 10.60 -24.01
C ASN A 204 -23.57 10.41 -24.69
N ASP A 205 -22.57 11.25 -24.38
CA ASP A 205 -21.19 11.09 -24.88
C ASP A 205 -20.52 9.82 -24.32
N PHE A 206 -21.09 9.24 -23.27
CA PHE A 206 -20.65 8.02 -22.61
C PHE A 206 -21.68 6.89 -22.73
N SER A 207 -22.53 6.89 -23.77
CA SER A 207 -23.59 5.89 -23.98
C SER A 207 -23.08 4.44 -24.07
N ASN A 208 -21.81 4.25 -24.42
CA ASN A 208 -21.16 2.94 -24.48
C ASN A 208 -20.76 2.38 -23.10
N PHE A 209 -21.00 3.14 -22.04
CA PHE A 209 -20.70 2.76 -20.67
C PHE A 209 -21.99 2.62 -19.87
N GLU A 210 -21.99 1.71 -18.91
CA GLU A 210 -22.97 1.73 -17.83
C GLU A 210 -22.65 2.91 -16.90
N VAL A 211 -23.56 3.88 -16.83
CA VAL A 211 -23.44 5.05 -15.96
C VAL A 211 -23.88 4.68 -14.56
N LEU A 212 -22.93 4.69 -13.62
CA LEU A 212 -23.19 4.39 -12.21
C LEU A 212 -23.80 5.59 -11.50
N ARG A 213 -23.24 6.79 -11.73
CA ARG A 213 -23.67 8.02 -11.06
C ARG A 213 -23.31 9.27 -11.85
N ILE A 214 -24.14 10.30 -11.76
CA ILE A 214 -23.86 11.64 -12.27
C ILE A 214 -23.70 12.58 -11.08
N ARG A 215 -22.67 13.43 -11.13
CA ARG A 215 -22.30 14.40 -10.11
C ARG A 215 -22.06 15.76 -10.77
N ASP A 216 -22.13 16.82 -10.00
CA ASP A 216 -21.85 18.18 -10.50
C ASP A 216 -20.41 18.34 -11.02
N TYR A 217 -19.49 17.48 -10.56
CA TYR A 217 -18.08 17.48 -10.95
C TYR A 217 -17.70 16.39 -11.96
N GLY A 218 -18.65 15.59 -12.46
CA GLY A 218 -18.36 14.53 -13.43
C GLY A 218 -19.30 13.33 -13.42
N ILE A 219 -18.88 12.26 -14.10
CA ILE A 219 -19.65 11.03 -14.25
C ILE A 219 -18.82 9.84 -13.75
N GLU A 220 -19.47 8.95 -13.00
CA GLU A 220 -18.92 7.67 -12.55
C GLU A 220 -19.43 6.57 -13.50
N LEU A 221 -18.51 5.85 -14.15
CA LEU A 221 -18.79 4.83 -15.16
C LEU A 221 -18.29 3.47 -14.71
N ASN A 222 -18.99 2.39 -15.08
CA ASN A 222 -18.51 1.02 -14.92
C ASN A 222 -17.57 0.67 -16.09
N PRO A 223 -16.26 0.45 -15.86
CA PRO A 223 -15.35 0.12 -16.95
C PRO A 223 -15.45 -1.37 -17.31
N SER A 224 -15.61 -1.66 -18.60
CA SER A 224 -15.52 -3.04 -19.12
C SER A 224 -14.12 -3.64 -18.97
N ASN A 225 -13.11 -2.78 -18.96
CA ASN A 225 -11.72 -3.15 -18.74
C ASN A 225 -11.01 -2.10 -17.90
N CYS A 226 -10.38 -2.50 -16.80
CA CYS A 226 -9.62 -1.61 -15.92
C CYS A 226 -8.13 -1.84 -16.12
N ASN A 227 -7.52 -1.11 -17.05
CA ASN A 227 -6.07 -1.10 -17.25
C ASN A 227 -5.60 0.22 -17.88
N LEU A 228 -4.29 0.42 -17.90
CA LEU A 228 -3.67 1.64 -18.40
C LEU A 228 -3.85 1.89 -19.90
N ILE A 229 -3.82 0.83 -20.72
CA ILE A 229 -3.96 0.94 -22.17
C ILE A 229 -5.35 1.53 -22.48
N GLU A 230 -6.37 1.04 -21.80
CA GLU A 230 -7.73 1.54 -21.93
C GLU A 230 -7.87 2.98 -21.44
N LEU A 231 -7.30 3.32 -20.28
CA LEU A 231 -7.34 4.70 -19.77
C LEU A 231 -6.69 5.68 -20.77
N LYS A 232 -5.53 5.33 -21.33
CA LYS A 232 -4.84 6.15 -22.34
C LYS A 232 -5.66 6.29 -23.63
N ARG A 233 -6.34 5.22 -24.06
CA ARG A 233 -7.24 5.26 -25.21
C ARG A 233 -8.39 6.24 -24.96
N LEU A 234 -9.02 6.16 -23.80
CA LEU A 234 -10.13 7.04 -23.41
C LEU A 234 -9.68 8.49 -23.26
N SER A 235 -8.50 8.76 -22.71
CA SER A 235 -7.95 10.12 -22.64
C SER A 235 -7.70 10.75 -24.01
N LYS A 236 -7.45 9.94 -25.06
CA LYS A 236 -7.36 10.45 -26.44
C LYS A 236 -8.74 10.73 -27.04
N LEU A 237 -9.73 9.91 -26.70
CA LEU A 237 -11.11 10.06 -27.18
C LEU A 237 -11.82 11.26 -26.51
N TYR A 238 -11.52 11.49 -25.23
CA TYR A 238 -12.11 12.57 -24.43
C TYR A 238 -11.02 13.51 -23.90
N PRO A 239 -10.32 14.26 -24.78
CA PRO A 239 -9.14 15.05 -24.41
C PRO A 239 -9.43 16.22 -23.47
N LYS A 240 -10.70 16.64 -23.35
CA LYS A 240 -11.14 17.69 -22.43
C LYS A 240 -11.62 17.15 -21.07
N ALA A 241 -11.58 15.83 -20.88
CA ALA A 241 -11.92 15.19 -19.62
C ALA A 241 -10.65 14.78 -18.86
N LYS A 242 -10.72 14.84 -17.53
CA LYS A 242 -9.78 14.19 -16.63
C LYS A 242 -10.35 12.84 -16.23
N LEU A 243 -9.66 11.79 -16.64
CA LEU A 243 -10.07 10.41 -16.39
C LEU A 243 -9.18 9.78 -15.31
N GLN A 244 -9.80 9.10 -14.36
CA GLN A 244 -9.09 8.38 -13.31
C GLN A 244 -9.86 7.13 -12.89
N TYR A 245 -9.16 6.00 -12.72
CA TYR A 245 -9.75 4.88 -12.01
C TYR A 245 -9.78 5.13 -10.51
N ILE A 246 -10.97 5.01 -9.94
CA ILE A 246 -11.18 4.99 -8.51
C ILE A 246 -11.55 3.57 -8.11
N PHE A 247 -10.96 3.10 -7.04
CA PHE A 247 -11.17 1.78 -6.48
C PHE A 247 -11.99 1.92 -5.22
N THR A 248 -13.08 1.16 -5.13
CA THR A 248 -14.00 1.16 -4.00
C THR A 248 -13.98 -0.18 -3.29
N LYS A 249 -13.99 -0.13 -1.96
CA LYS A 249 -14.21 -1.29 -1.10
C LYS A 249 -15.28 -0.96 -0.08
N ASN A 250 -16.29 -1.82 -0.01
CA ASN A 250 -17.33 -1.73 0.99
C ASN A 250 -17.00 -2.68 2.15
N LYS A 251 -17.55 -2.38 3.32
CA LYS A 251 -17.47 -3.21 4.53
C LYS A 251 -18.04 -4.61 4.30
#